data_AF-A0A920MI36-F1
#
_entry.id   AF-A0A920MI36-F1
#
_cell.length_a   1.000
_cell.length_b   1.000
_cell.length_c   1.000
_cell.angle_alpha   90.00
_cell.angle_beta   90.00
_cell.angle_gamma   90.00
#
_symmetry.space_group_name_H-M   'P 1'
#
loop_
_entity.id
_entity.type
_entity.pdbx_description
1 polymer ?
#
loop_
_entity_poly.entity_id
_entity_poly.type
_entity_poly.pdbx_seq_one_letter_code
_entity_poly.pdbx_strand_id
1 'polypeptide(L)' 'MSNIHPTAIIDETAVISESALIGPYCVIGAEVSVGDKCELNSHVVKKGTNKHRKRK' A
#
# COMPACT_ATOMS: atom_id res chain seq x y z
N MET A 1 9.08 13.48 -5.04
CA MET A 1 9.79 12.42 -5.79
C MET A 1 9.29 11.11 -5.22
N SER A 2 8.78 10.23 -6.08
CA SER A 2 8.03 9.04 -5.70
C SER A 2 8.80 8.19 -4.70
N ASN A 3 8.28 8.12 -3.47
CA ASN A 3 8.83 7.31 -2.39
C ASN A 3 8.45 5.82 -2.55
N ILE A 4 8.36 5.36 -3.80
CA ILE A 4 7.89 4.03 -4.18
C ILE A 4 9.07 3.26 -4.75
N HIS A 5 9.42 2.17 -4.09
CA HIS A 5 10.46 1.29 -4.59
C HIS A 5 10.03 0.64 -5.91
N PRO A 6 10.88 0.55 -6.94
CA PRO A 6 10.51 0.00 -8.26
C PRO A 6 10.11 -1.47 -8.23
N THR A 7 10.49 -2.22 -7.19
CA THR A 7 10.04 -3.62 -6.99
C THR A 7 8.69 -3.73 -6.29
N ALA A 8 8.09 -2.61 -5.86
CA ALA A 8 6.76 -2.62 -5.28
C ALA A 8 5.73 -2.87 -6.39
N ILE A 9 4.79 -3.76 -6.10
CA ILE A 9 3.68 -4.10 -6.99
C ILE A 9 2.46 -3.34 -6.48
N ILE A 10 1.95 -2.42 -7.29
CA ILE A 10 0.81 -1.57 -6.94
C ILE A 10 -0.27 -1.76 -8.00
N ASP A 11 -1.47 -2.04 -7.53
CA ASP A 11 -2.67 -2.08 -8.36
C ASP A 11 -3.06 -0.68 -8.85
N GLU A 12 -3.52 -0.55 -10.09
CA GLU A 12 -3.89 0.75 -10.68
C GLU A 12 -5.05 1.44 -9.94
N THR A 13 -5.89 0.66 -9.25
CA THR A 13 -7.02 1.18 -8.46
C THR A 13 -6.62 1.61 -7.04
N ALA A 14 -5.36 1.38 -6.65
CA ALA A 14 -4.86 1.79 -5.34
C ALA A 14 -4.64 3.30 -5.27
N VAL A 15 -5.01 3.90 -4.14
CA VAL A 15 -4.83 5.33 -3.88
C VAL A 15 -3.68 5.49 -2.89
N ILE A 16 -2.59 6.10 -3.34
CA ILE A 16 -1.38 6.30 -2.54
C ILE A 16 -1.12 7.80 -2.44
N SER A 17 -0.97 8.31 -1.21
CA SER A 17 -0.53 9.69 -0.99
C SER A 17 0.91 9.89 -1.46
N GLU A 18 1.21 11.08 -2.00
CA GLU A 18 2.58 11.50 -2.36
C GLU A 18 3.56 11.48 -1.19
N SER A 19 3.04 11.61 0.04
CA SER A 19 3.84 11.56 1.27
C SER A 19 4.04 10.15 1.83
N ALA A 20 3.47 9.11 1.19
CA ALA A 20 3.62 7.73 1.63
C ALA A 20 4.95 7.14 1.16
N LEU A 21 5.56 6.29 1.99
CA LEU A 21 6.78 5.57 1.70
C LEU A 21 6.47 4.09 1.49
N ILE A 22 6.85 3.56 0.33
CA ILE A 22 6.64 2.16 -0.05
C ILE A 22 8.00 1.49 -0.26
N GLY A 23 8.33 0.60 0.67
CA GLY A 23 9.55 -0.21 0.64
C GLY A 23 9.55 -1.31 -0.43
N PRO A 24 10.71 -1.94 -0.64
CA PRO A 24 10.89 -3.00 -1.64
C PRO A 24 10.00 -4.23 -1.35
N TYR A 25 9.52 -4.87 -2.43
CA TYR A 25 8.66 -6.06 -2.36
C TYR A 25 7.34 -5.83 -1.62
N CYS A 26 6.90 -4.57 -1.49
CA CYS A 26 5.55 -4.27 -1.06
C CYS A 26 4.55 -4.69 -2.15
N VAL A 27 3.40 -5.20 -1.71
CA VAL A 27 2.28 -5.51 -2.60
C VAL A 27 1.05 -4.75 -2.12
N ILE A 28 0.56 -3.83 -2.95
CA ILE A 28 -0.67 -3.07 -2.72
C ILE A 28 -1.72 -3.55 -3.72
N GLY A 29 -2.75 -4.20 -3.19
CA GLY A 29 -3.88 -4.69 -3.99
C GLY A 29 -4.88 -3.62 -4.35
N ALA A 30 -5.86 -4.00 -5.20
CA ALA A 30 -6.96 -3.15 -5.61
C ALA A 30 -7.76 -2.57 -4.43
N GLU A 31 -8.33 -1.38 -4.60
CA GLU A 31 -9.15 -0.69 -3.59
C GLU A 31 -8.45 -0.44 -2.23
N VAL A 32 -7.11 -0.41 -2.22
CA VAL A 32 -6.34 -0.02 -1.03
C VAL A 32 -6.10 1.49 -1.04
N SER A 33 -6.32 2.14 0.10
CA SER A 33 -5.92 3.53 0.33
C SER A 33 -4.79 3.59 1.34
N VAL A 34 -3.68 4.22 0.95
CA VAL A 34 -2.53 4.51 1.82
C VAL A 34 -2.54 6.01 2.12
N GLY A 35 -2.78 6.35 3.38
CA GLY A 35 -2.84 7.73 3.85
C GLY A 35 -1.48 8.41 3.96
N ASP A 36 -1.49 9.72 4.20
CA ASP A 36 -0.29 10.52 4.41
C ASP A 36 0.56 9.98 5.57
N LYS A 37 1.90 10.11 5.45
CA LYS A 37 2.88 9.67 6.46
C LYS A 37 2.82 8.16 6.79
N CYS A 38 2.22 7.35 5.91
CA CYS A 38 2.33 5.90 6.03
C CYS A 38 3.69 5.43 5.49
N GLU A 39 4.39 4.66 6.29
CA GLU A 39 5.63 3.97 5.90
C GLU A 39 5.37 2.46 5.85
N LEU A 40 5.49 1.89 4.66
CA LEU A 40 5.45 0.45 4.45
C LEU A 40 6.87 -0.07 4.33
N ASN A 41 7.26 -0.92 5.28
CA ASN A 41 8.54 -1.61 5.26
C ASN A 41 8.59 -2.70 4.18
N SER A 42 9.76 -3.32 4.03
CA SER A 42 9.97 -4.45 3.12
C SER A 42 8.98 -5.59 3.38
N HIS A 43 8.51 -6.26 2.32
CA HIS A 43 7.60 -7.42 2.39
C HIS A 43 6.21 -7.16 3.01
N VAL A 44 5.73 -5.91 3.00
CA VAL A 44 4.36 -5.63 3.46
C VAL A 44 3.35 -5.92 2.35
N VAL A 45 2.31 -6.68 2.69
CA VAL A 45 1.19 -6.97 1.79
C VAL A 45 -0.06 -6.28 2.31
N LYS A 46 -0.54 -5.27 1.57
CA LYS A 46 -1.82 -4.61 1.79
C LYS A 46 -2.81 -5.14 0.77
N LYS A 47 -3.72 -6.01 1.21
CA LYS A 47 -4.81 -6.48 0.37
C LYS A 47 -6.03 -5.58 0.56
N GLY A 48 -6.66 -5.20 -0.55
CA GLY A 48 -7.93 -4.48 -0.56
C GLY A 48 -8.93 -5.15 0.35
N THR A 49 -9.46 -4.41 1.31
CA THR A 49 -10.53 -4.92 2.15
C THR A 49 -11.85 -4.67 1.43
N ASN A 50 -12.36 -5.69 0.76
CA ASN A 50 -13.80 -5.89 0.87
C ASN A 50 -14.05 -6.19 2.36
N LYS A 51 -14.37 -5.14 3.13
CA LYS A 51 -14.72 -5.13 4.56
C LYS A 51 -14.30 -6.41 5.31
N HIS A 52 -13.04 -6.54 5.69
CA HIS A 52 -12.72 -7.42 6.82
C HIS A 52 -13.17 -6.70 8.09
N ARG A 53 -14.49 -6.77 8.35
CA ARG A 53 -15.06 -6.57 9.67
C ARG A 53 -14.13 -7.27 10.65
N LYS A 54 -13.59 -6.52 11.61
CA LYS A 54 -12.77 -7.07 12.70
C LYS A 54 -13.44 -8.36 13.19
N ARG A 55 -12.75 -9.50 13.10
CA ARG A 55 -13.13 -10.64 13.92
C ARG A 55 -12.93 -10.19 15.37
N LYS A 56 -14.02 -10.31 16.13
CA LYS A 56 -14.10 -9.99 17.56
C LYS A 56 -12.98 -10.65 18.34
#